data_AF-Q467T3-F1
#
_entry.id   AF-Q467T3-F1
#
_cell.length_a   1.000
_cell.length_b   1.000
_cell.length_c   1.000
_cell.angle_alpha   90.00
_cell.angle_beta   90.00
_cell.angle_gamma   90.00
#
_symmetry.space_group_name_H-M   'P 1'
#
loop_
_entity.id
_entity.type
_entity.pdbx_description
1 polymer ?
#
loop_
_entity_poly.entity_id
_entity_poly.type
_entity_poly.pdbx_seq_one_letter_code
_entity_poly.pdbx_strand_id
1 'polypeptide(L)' 'MDTAPENFKMNDDESNAYVYKQPEDDEERELCEEALESCPVNAIGNDG' A
#
# COMPACT_ATOMS: atom_id res chain seq x y z
N MET A 1 8.70 -4.50 1.85
CA MET A 1 7.33 -4.55 1.31
C MET A 1 7.48 -4.10 -0.12
N ASP A 2 7.82 -5.07 -0.97
CA ASP A 2 8.44 -4.84 -2.28
C ASP A 2 7.42 -4.88 -3.42
N THR A 3 6.16 -5.17 -3.10
CA THR A 3 5.13 -5.51 -4.09
C THR A 3 4.45 -4.28 -4.71
N ALA A 4 4.38 -3.12 -4.04
CA ALA A 4 3.72 -1.92 -4.58
C ALA A 4 4.42 -0.59 -4.17
N PRO A 5 5.69 -0.37 -4.57
CA PRO A 5 6.48 0.81 -4.15
C PRO A 5 5.95 2.15 -4.71
N GLU A 6 5.19 2.11 -5.81
CA GLU A 6 4.60 3.31 -6.40
C GLU A 6 3.34 3.79 -5.64
N ASN A 7 2.63 2.86 -4.99
CA ASN A 7 1.39 3.13 -4.25
C ASN A 7 1.62 3.28 -2.75
N PHE A 8 2.58 2.55 -2.19
CA PHE A 8 2.89 2.58 -0.76
C PHE A 8 4.26 3.17 -0.51
N LYS A 9 4.34 4.05 0.49
CA LYS A 9 5.61 4.57 1.01
C LYS A 9 5.73 4.23 2.48
N MET A 10 6.95 3.99 2.92
CA MET A 10 7.26 3.92 4.34
C MET A 10 7.35 5.33 4.92
N ASN A 11 6.87 5.50 6.14
CA ASN A 11 7.10 6.74 6.89
C ASN A 11 8.59 6.94 7.17
N ASP A 12 8.98 8.14 7.61
CA ASP A 12 10.38 8.49 7.88
C ASP A 12 11.04 7.57 8.94
N ASP A 13 10.23 6.97 9.81
CA ASP A 13 10.67 6.01 10.83
C ASP A 13 10.73 4.56 10.33
N GLU A 14 10.46 4.31 9.04
CA GLU A 14 10.36 3.00 8.37
C GLU A 14 9.52 1.95 9.14
N SER A 15 8.62 2.43 9.99
CA SER A 15 7.86 1.61 10.94
C SER A 15 6.49 1.25 10.41
N ASN A 16 5.92 2.08 9.52
CA ASN A 16 4.62 1.86 8.94
C ASN A 16 4.63 2.27 7.46
N ALA A 17 4.03 1.43 6.62
CA ALA A 17 3.71 1.79 5.25
C ALA A 17 2.35 2.48 5.20
N TYR A 18 2.23 3.53 4.38
CA TYR A 18 0.98 4.23 4.11
C TYR A 18 0.74 4.35 2.60
N VAL A 19 -0.53 4.45 2.21
CA VAL A 19 -0.88 4.66 0.80
C VAL A 19 -0.51 6.10 0.43
N TYR A 20 0.51 6.23 -0.40
CA TYR A 20 0.92 7.51 -0.98
C TYR A 20 0.12 7.84 -2.25
N LYS A 21 -0.23 6.81 -3.04
CA LYS A 21 -0.99 6.94 -4.29
C LYS A 21 -2.00 5.80 -4.40
N GLN A 22 -3.26 6.12 -4.63
CA GLN A 22 -4.29 5.12 -4.93
C GLN A 22 -4.03 4.52 -6.32
N PRO A 23 -4.25 3.20 -6.52
CA PRO A 23 -4.08 2.57 -7.81
C PRO A 23 -5.02 3.19 -8.84
N GLU A 24 -4.49 3.52 -10.02
CA GLU A 24 -5.22 4.12 -11.13
C GLU A 24 -5.58 3.09 -12.22
N ASP A 25 -4.91 1.93 -12.21
CA ASP A 25 -5.14 0.81 -13.13
C ASP A 25 -5.24 -0.54 -12.40
N ASP A 26 -5.65 -1.57 -13.15
CA ASP A 26 -5.86 -2.91 -12.60
C ASP A 26 -4.55 -3.58 -12.17
N GLU A 27 -3.42 -3.22 -12.76
CA GLU A 27 -2.10 -3.79 -12.46
C GLU A 27 -1.60 -3.26 -11.10
N GLU A 28 -1.66 -1.93 -10.89
CA GLU A 28 -1.43 -1.29 -9.60
C GLU A 28 -2.40 -1.83 -8.53
N ARG A 29 -3.66 -2.12 -8.90
CA ARG A 29 -4.67 -2.66 -7.99
C ARG A 29 -4.31 -4.07 -7.51
N GLU A 30 -3.90 -4.97 -8.41
CA GLU A 30 -3.44 -6.31 -8.05
C GLU A 30 -2.20 -6.26 -7.14
N LEU A 31 -1.22 -5.40 -7.47
CA LEU A 31 -0.03 -5.20 -6.65
C LEU A 31 -0.39 -4.64 -5.25
N CYS A 32 -1.35 -3.73 -5.17
CA CYS A 32 -1.85 -3.20 -3.90
C CYS A 32 -2.57 -4.27 -3.07
N GLU A 33 -3.37 -5.13 -3.71
CA GLU A 33 -4.05 -6.26 -3.05
C GLU A 33 -3.05 -7.29 -2.53
N GLU A 34 -2.01 -7.63 -3.29
CA GLU A 34 -0.96 -8.55 -2.85
C GLU A 34 -0.14 -7.95 -1.69
N ALA A 35 0.16 -6.65 -1.75
CA ALA A 35 0.84 -5.94 -0.67
C ALA A 35 -0.01 -5.91 0.62
N LEU A 36 -1.32 -5.71 0.49
CA LEU A 36 -2.29 -5.79 1.59
C LEU A 36 -2.38 -7.20 2.18
N GLU A 37 -2.43 -8.25 1.36
CA GLU A 37 -2.43 -9.63 1.85
C GLU A 37 -1.13 -9.98 2.57
N SER A 38 -0.01 -9.45 2.10
CA SER A 38 1.31 -9.61 2.72
C SER A 38 1.45 -8.86 4.05
N CYS A 39 0.66 -7.82 4.31
CA CYS A 39 0.82 -6.97 5.49
C CYS A 39 -0.43 -7.04 6.38
N PRO A 40 -0.37 -7.65 7.57
CA PRO A 40 -1.54 -8.03 8.39
C PRO A 40 -2.34 -6.85 8.96
N VAL A 41 -1.92 -5.61 8.68
CA VAL A 41 -2.58 -4.41 9.17
C VAL A 41 -3.53 -3.91 8.09
N ASN A 42 -4.83 -4.00 8.37
CA ASN A 42 -5.89 -3.21 7.72
C ASN A 42 -5.63 -1.70 7.98
N ALA A 43 -4.49 -1.18 7.51
CA ALA A 43 -4.02 0.19 7.72
C ALA A 43 -4.39 1.10 6.54
N ILE A 44 -5.00 0.57 5.48
CA ILE A 44 -5.62 1.38 4.45
C ILE A 44 -6.98 1.83 4.96
N GLY A 45 -6.99 2.98 5.62
CA GLY A 45 -8.20 3.72 5.94
C GLY A 45 -8.95 4.06 4.65
N ASN A 46 -10.22 3.65 4.58
CA ASN A 46 -11.18 4.20 3.62
C ASN A 46 -11.91 5.38 4.28
N ASP A 47 -11.16 6.37 4.75
CA ASP A 47 -11.67 7.64 5.25
C ASP A 47 -11.35 8.75 4.24
N GLY A 48 -12.03 8.67 3.10
CA GLY A 48 -11.98 9.68 2.04
C GLY A 48 -12.46 11.07 2.45
#